data_AF-X0VWD1-F1
#
_entry.id   AF-X0VWD1-F1
#
_cell.length_a   1.000
_cell.length_b   1.000
_cell.length_c   1.000
_cell.angle_alpha   90.00
_cell.angle_beta   90.00
_cell.angle_gamma   90.00
#
_symmetry.space_group_name_H-M   'P 1'
#
loop_
_entity.id
_entity.type
_entity.pdbx_description
1 polymer ?
#
loop_
_entity_poly.entity_id
_entity_poly.type
_entity_poly.pdbx_seq_one_letter_code
_entity_poly.pdbx_strand_id
1 'polypeptide(L)'
;MGDLSQESVKHLFFDGVTSPMRIDRSTERVAMLVVIGVAEMGHKLVLALQEGDKKSASTWRELFKDLKLWGLDSQKIMPGIMDGLPG
;
A
#
# COMPACT_ATOMS: atom_id res chain seq x y z
N MET A 1 -6.77 10.03 -6.68
CA MET A 1 -6.44 8.61 -6.47
C MET A 1 -7.30 7.78 -7.42
N GLY A 2 -6.81 6.65 -7.94
CA GLY A 2 -7.48 5.87 -8.98
C GLY A 2 -8.61 4.99 -8.46
N ASP A 3 -9.57 4.69 -9.35
CA ASP A 3 -10.62 3.70 -9.12
C ASP A 3 -10.04 2.29 -9.36
N LEU A 4 -10.16 1.42 -8.36
CA LEU A 4 -9.67 0.04 -8.37
C LEU A 4 -10.79 -0.97 -8.69
N SER A 5 -12.03 -0.53 -8.90
CA SER A 5 -13.17 -1.42 -9.16
C SER A 5 -13.04 -2.26 -10.43
N GLN A 6 -12.23 -1.82 -11.40
CA GLN A 6 -11.99 -2.52 -12.66
C GLN A 6 -10.77 -3.46 -12.60
N GLU A 7 -9.99 -3.39 -11.53
CA GLU A 7 -8.73 -4.14 -11.41
C GLU A 7 -8.98 -5.52 -10.80
N SER A 8 -8.61 -6.59 -11.51
CA SER A 8 -8.71 -7.97 -11.00
C SER A 8 -7.51 -8.32 -10.12
N VAL A 9 -7.36 -7.63 -8.99
CA VAL A 9 -6.24 -7.86 -8.05
C VAL A 9 -6.43 -9.15 -7.27
N LYS A 10 -5.48 -10.08 -7.41
CA LYS A 10 -5.50 -11.40 -6.76
C LYS A 10 -4.60 -11.45 -5.51
N HIS A 11 -3.45 -10.78 -5.55
CA HIS A 11 -2.51 -10.75 -4.43
C HIS A 11 -2.17 -9.31 -4.08
N LEU A 12 -1.95 -9.06 -2.80
CA LEU A 12 -1.44 -7.80 -2.30
C LEU A 12 -0.10 -8.01 -1.60
N PHE A 13 0.81 -7.09 -1.84
CA PHE A 13 2.07 -6.98 -1.13
C PHE A 13 2.10 -5.64 -0.41
N PHE A 14 2.42 -5.69 0.87
CA PHE A 14 2.50 -4.52 1.72
C PHE A 14 3.92 -4.37 2.20
N ASP A 15 4.52 -3.21 1.95
CA ASP A 15 5.85 -2.90 2.46
C ASP A 15 5.90 -1.46 2.97
N GLY A 16 6.75 -1.23 3.97
CA GLY A 16 7.12 0.09 4.42
C GLY A 16 8.56 0.39 4.01
N VAL A 17 8.76 1.38 3.15
CA VAL A 17 10.07 1.79 2.65
C VAL A 17 10.45 3.12 3.28
N THR A 18 11.70 3.27 3.70
CA THR A 18 12.22 4.58 4.15
C THR A 18 13.18 5.10 3.09
N SER A 19 12.81 6.21 2.46
CA SER A 19 13.62 6.81 1.38
C SER A 19 14.03 8.23 1.76
N PRO A 20 15.25 8.67 1.40
CA PRO A 20 15.57 10.09 1.43
C PRO A 20 14.71 10.81 0.38
N MET A 21 13.92 11.77 0.81
CA MET A 21 13.15 12.66 -0.07
C MET A 21 13.57 14.11 0.16
N ARG A 22 13.51 14.90 -0.92
CA ARG A 22 13.84 16.32 -0.86
C ARG A 22 12.56 17.09 -0.55
N ILE A 23 12.49 17.70 0.62
CA ILE A 23 11.36 18.50 1.10
C ILE A 23 11.92 19.86 1.48
N ASP A 24 11.32 20.96 1.01
CA ASP A 24 11.70 22.34 1.40
C ASP A 24 13.20 22.63 1.53
N ARG A 25 13.98 22.15 0.56
CA ARG A 25 15.45 22.32 0.43
C ARG A 25 16.29 21.50 1.41
N SER A 26 15.69 20.72 2.30
CA SER A 26 16.36 19.67 3.10
C SER A 26 16.17 18.29 2.46
N THR A 27 17.03 17.33 2.84
CA THR A 27 16.83 15.91 2.54
C THR A 27 16.43 15.23 3.83
N GLU A 28 15.22 14.68 3.87
CA GLU A 28 14.64 14.04 5.05
C GLU A 28 14.33 12.58 4.74
N ARG A 29 14.43 11.71 5.76
CA ARG A 29 14.04 10.31 5.62
C ARG A 29 12.56 10.19 5.89
N VAL A 30 11.80 9.89 4.85
CA VAL A 30 10.35 9.72 4.92
C VAL A 30 10.03 8.24 4.88
N ALA A 31 9.24 7.78 5.83
CA ALA A 31 8.66 6.44 5.81
C ALA A 31 7.41 6.46 4.93
N MET A 32 7.35 5.56 3.96
CA MET A 32 6.23 5.41 3.03
C MET A 32 5.72 3.99 3.10
N LEU A 33 4.40 3.87 3.15
CA LEU A 33 3.68 2.61 2.97
C LEU A 33 3.38 2.43 1.50
N VAL A 34 3.75 1.26 0.96
CA VAL A 34 3.56 0.89 -0.43
C VAL A 34 2.65 -0.33 -0.48
N VAL A 35 1.64 -0.26 -1.34
CA VAL A 35 0.78 -1.40 -1.65
C VAL A 35 0.94 -1.75 -3.12
N ILE A 36 1.42 -2.97 -3.38
CA ILE A 36 1.54 -3.51 -4.73
C ILE A 36 0.50 -4.60 -4.91
N GLY A 37 -0.38 -4.41 -5.89
CA GLY A 37 -1.32 -5.42 -6.35
C GLY A 37 -0.71 -6.27 -7.46
N VAL A 38 -1.01 -7.56 -7.46
CA VAL A 38 -0.77 -8.44 -8.60
C VAL A 38 -2.12 -8.85 -9.15
N ALA A 39 -2.39 -8.43 -10.39
CA ALA A 39 -3.61 -8.80 -11.07
C ALA A 39 -3.63 -10.28 -11.44
N GLU A 40 -4.81 -10.83 -11.77
CA GLU A 40 -4.96 -12.22 -12.19
C GLU A 40 -4.09 -12.58 -13.39
N MET A 41 -3.87 -11.63 -14.30
CA MET A 41 -3.01 -11.79 -15.48
C MET A 41 -1.50 -11.67 -15.15
N GLY A 42 -1.13 -11.48 -13.88
CA GLY A 42 0.26 -11.46 -13.41
C GLY A 42 0.98 -10.12 -13.53
N HIS A 43 0.33 -9.05 -13.99
CA HIS A 43 0.91 -7.72 -14.00
C HIS A 43 0.86 -7.08 -12.60
N LYS A 44 1.91 -6.31 -12.28
CA LYS A 44 2.06 -5.64 -10.98
C LYS A 44 1.64 -4.18 -11.10
N LEU A 45 0.86 -3.72 -10.13
CA LEU A 45 0.31 -2.37 -10.07
C LEU A 45 0.62 -1.76 -8.71
N VAL A 46 1.05 -0.51 -8.66
CA VAL A 46 1.12 0.24 -7.40
C VAL A 46 -0.29 0.75 -7.10
N LEU A 47 -0.93 0.17 -6.09
CA LEU A 47 -2.30 0.51 -5.70
C LEU A 47 -2.35 1.71 -4.76
N ALA A 48 -1.34 1.84 -3.89
CA ALA A 48 -1.24 2.94 -2.96
C ALA A 48 0.21 3.27 -2.62
N LEU A 49 0.46 4.56 -2.44
CA LEU A 49 1.68 5.11 -1.86
C LEU A 49 1.26 6.19 -0.88
N GLN A 50 1.56 6.01 0.40
CA GLN A 50 1.17 6.94 1.45
C GLN A 50 2.33 7.16 2.41
N GLU A 51 2.59 8.42 2.75
CA GLU A 51 3.50 8.74 3.85
C GLU A 51 2.91 8.25 5.17
N GLY A 52 3.70 7.57 5.97
CA GLY A 52 3.23 7.09 7.26
C GLY A 52 4.23 6.24 8.02
N ASP A 53 3.98 6.10 9.32
CA ASP A 53 4.82 5.27 10.19
C ASP A 53 4.58 3.78 9.93
N LYS A 54 5.62 3.09 9.42
CA LYS A 54 5.65 1.63 9.19
C LYS A 54 5.26 0.83 10.44
N LYS A 55 5.49 1.37 11.65
CA LYS A 55 5.24 0.70 12.92
C LYS A 55 3.85 0.96 13.49
N SER A 56 3.07 1.85 12.90
CA SER A 56 1.76 2.23 13.44
C SER A 56 0.62 1.43 12.82
N ALA A 57 -0.03 0.62 13.64
CA ALA A 57 -1.23 -0.13 13.24
C ALA A 57 -2.40 0.77 12.81
N SER A 58 -2.45 2.03 13.28
CA SER A 58 -3.50 2.97 12.85
C SER A 58 -3.31 3.40 11.41
N THR A 59 -2.08 3.69 11.00
CA THR A 59 -1.73 4.09 9.62
C THR A 59 -2.07 2.98 8.63
N TRP A 60 -1.74 1.73 8.95
CA TRP A 60 -2.14 0.58 8.14
C TRP A 60 -3.65 0.43 8.05
N ARG A 61 -4.37 0.62 9.17
CA ARG A 61 -5.84 0.52 9.19
C ARG A 61 -6.50 1.58 8.30
N GLU A 62 -5.97 2.79 8.27
CA GLU A 62 -6.45 3.86 7.39
C GLU A 62 -6.20 3.51 5.92
N LEU A 63 -4.97 3.09 5.59
CA LEU A 63 -4.62 2.63 4.24
C LEU A 63 -5.56 1.51 3.74
N PHE A 64 -5.91 0.54 4.59
CA PHE A 64 -6.87 -0.50 4.24
C PHE A 64 -8.29 0.01 4.01
N LYS A 65 -8.73 1.03 4.76
CA LYS A 65 -10.04 1.66 4.54
C LYS A 65 -10.06 2.39 3.20
N ASP A 66 -8.98 3.09 2.88
CA ASP A 66 -8.85 3.85 1.64
C ASP A 66 -8.85 2.94 0.42
N LEU A 67 -8.11 1.81 0.48
CA LEU A 67 -8.15 0.79 -0.58
C LEU A 67 -9.57 0.27 -0.85
N LYS A 68 -10.34 -0.02 0.21
CA LYS A 68 -11.75 -0.43 0.07
C LYS A 68 -12.62 0.67 -0.51
N LEU A 69 -12.40 1.92 -0.09
CA LEU A 69 -13.12 3.08 -0.61
C LEU A 69 -12.85 3.29 -2.09
N TRP A 70 -11.64 2.99 -2.56
CA TRP A 70 -11.28 3.04 -3.99
C TRP A 70 -11.80 1.85 -4.80
N GLY A 71 -12.59 0.95 -4.22
CA GLY A 71 -13.25 -0.13 -4.96
C GLY A 71 -12.46 -1.44 -4.99
N LEU A 72 -11.44 -1.60 -4.14
CA LEU A 72 -10.71 -2.86 -4.02
C LEU A 72 -11.62 -3.96 -3.45
N ASP A 73 -11.84 -5.01 -4.23
CA ASP A 73 -12.70 -6.14 -3.85
C ASP A 73 -11.98 -7.10 -2.90
N SER A 74 -12.22 -6.92 -1.60
CA SER A 74 -11.61 -7.75 -0.54
C SER A 74 -11.97 -9.24 -0.59
N GLN A 75 -13.02 -9.66 -1.33
CA GLN A 75 -13.37 -11.08 -1.45
C GLN A 75 -12.51 -11.83 -2.47
N LYS A 76 -11.92 -11.11 -3.43
CA LYS A 76 -11.07 -11.68 -4.48
C LYS A 76 -9.58 -11.71 -4.11
N ILE A 77 -9.23 -11.01 -3.03
CA ILE A 77 -7.86 -10.89 -2.56
C ILE A 77 -7.50 -12.10 -1.70
N MET A 78 -6.45 -12.82 -2.09
CA MET A 78 -5.79 -13.74 -1.17
C MET A 78 -4.97 -12.97 -0.14
N PRO A 79 -4.87 -13.48 1.11
CA PRO A 79 -4.06 -12.88 2.16
C PRO A 79 -2.65 -12.53 1.65
N GLY A 80 -2.32 -11.26 1.72
CA GLY A 80 -1.05 -10.72 1.25
C GLY A 80 0.09 -11.03 2.20
N ILE A 81 1.31 -11.08 1.68
CA ILE A 81 2.52 -11.15 2.49
C ILE A 81 2.79 -9.73 3.01
N MET A 82 2.84 -9.57 4.33
CA MET A 82 3.22 -8.32 5.00
C MET A 82 4.58 -8.55 5.64
N ASP A 83 5.62 -7.85 5.16
CA ASP A 83 6.95 -7.96 5.75
C ASP A 83 7.15 -6.92 6.86
N GLY A 84 7.33 -7.41 8.09
CA GLY A 84 7.89 -6.62 9.18
C GLY A 84 6.93 -5.69 9.91
N LEU A 85 5.66 -6.07 10.12
CA LEU A 85 4.84 -5.40 11.13
C LEU A 85 5.32 -5.81 12.54
N PRO A 86 5.78 -4.88 13.40
CA PRO A 86 5.80 -5.16 14.82
C PRO A 86 4.33 -5.27 15.28
N GLY A 87 3.96 -6.46 15.76
CA GLY A 87 2.67 -6.66 16.43
C GLY A 87 2.55 -5.83 17.70
#